data_AF-A0A972G5G7-F1
#
_entry.id   AF-A0A972G5G7-F1
#
_cell.length_a   1.000
_cell.length_b   1.000
_cell.length_c   1.000
_cell.angle_alpha   90.00
_cell.angle_beta   90.00
_cell.angle_gamma   90.00
#
_symmetry.space_group_name_H-M   'P 1'
#
loop_
_entity.id
_entity.type
_entity.pdbx_description
1 polymer ?
#
loop_
_entity_poly.entity_id
_entity_poly.type
_entity_poly.pdbx_seq_one_letter_code
_entity_poly.pdbx_strand_id
1 'polypeptide(L)' 'MTDAEIICDKLGRHILIESLGVSKAALSNALTAGVFPSRWFSVVKRECEKRDIPCPDAAFSFIKPATKAAPKNTKEATP' A
#
# COMPACT_ATOMS: atom_id res chain seq x y z
N MET A 1 -4.37 13.59 -0.16
CA MET A 1 -3.41 12.56 -0.58
C MET A 1 -3.62 11.37 0.34
N THR A 2 -4.06 10.25 -0.22
CA THR A 2 -4.33 8.99 0.51
C THR A 2 -3.07 8.13 0.59
N ASP A 3 -3.02 7.18 1.52
CA ASP A 3 -1.89 6.23 1.61
C ASP A 3 -1.69 5.45 0.30
N ALA A 4 -2.77 5.10 -0.38
CA ALA A 4 -2.74 4.44 -1.69
C ALA A 4 -2.06 5.33 -2.76
N GLU A 5 -2.34 6.63 -2.77
CA GLU A 5 -1.68 7.58 -3.68
C GLU A 5 -0.19 7.73 -3.36
N ILE A 6 0.18 7.80 -2.08
CA ILE A 6 1.58 7.92 -1.65
C ILE A 6 2.38 6.69 -2.09
N ILE A 7 1.82 5.49 -1.90
CA ILE A 7 2.46 4.24 -2.36
C ILE A 7 2.61 4.25 -3.88
N CYS A 8 1.57 4.63 -4.62
CA CYS A 8 1.61 4.69 -6.08
C CYS A 8 2.65 5.69 -6.62
N ASP A 9 2.83 6.82 -5.94
CA ASP A 9 3.79 7.85 -6.31
C ASP A 9 5.23 7.38 -6.05
N LYS A 10 5.49 6.79 -4.88
CA LYS A 10 6.82 6.28 -4.51
C LYS A 10 7.24 5.02 -5.28
N LEU A 11 6.32 4.07 -5.44
CA LEU A 11 6.61 2.80 -6.10
C LEU A 11 6.58 2.93 -7.61
N GLY A 12 5.67 3.75 -8.14
CA GLY A 12 5.39 3.89 -9.56
C GLY A 12 4.18 3.04 -9.97
N ARG A 13 3.23 3.68 -10.66
CA ARG A 13 1.96 3.07 -11.09
C ARG A 13 2.16 1.90 -12.06
N HIS A 14 3.17 1.97 -12.93
CA HIS A 14 3.46 0.92 -13.91
C HIS A 14 3.91 -0.38 -13.25
N ILE A 15 4.82 -0.31 -12.27
CA ILE A 15 5.26 -1.48 -11.49
C ILE A 15 4.11 -2.14 -10.75
N LEU A 16 3.20 -1.35 -10.18
CA LEU A 16 2.00 -1.88 -9.53
C LEU A 16 1.08 -2.61 -10.51
N ILE A 17 0.82 -2.02 -11.67
CA ILE A 17 0.01 -2.62 -12.74
C ILE A 17 0.62 -3.96 -13.16
N GLU A 18 1.91 -3.99 -13.43
CA GLU A 18 2.64 -5.20 -13.86
C GLU A 18 2.69 -6.25 -12.76
N SER A 19 3.03 -5.86 -11.53
CA SER A 19 3.16 -6.79 -10.40
C SER A 19 1.82 -7.37 -9.95
N LEU A 20 0.74 -6.58 -10.02
CA LEU A 20 -0.61 -7.01 -9.66
C LEU A 20 -1.33 -7.72 -10.81
N GLY A 21 -0.84 -7.59 -12.06
CA GLY A 21 -1.52 -8.11 -13.24
C GLY A 21 -2.89 -7.47 -13.49
N VAL A 22 -3.03 -6.18 -13.18
CA VAL A 22 -4.31 -5.44 -13.30
C VAL A 22 -4.20 -4.34 -14.34
N SER A 23 -5.32 -3.93 -14.92
CA SER A 23 -5.34 -2.80 -15.85
C SER A 23 -5.11 -1.46 -15.15
N LYS A 24 -4.60 -0.47 -15.88
CA LYS A 24 -4.48 0.93 -15.41
C LYS A 24 -5.80 1.47 -14.83
N ALA A 25 -6.93 1.13 -15.46
CA ALA A 25 -8.26 1.52 -14.99
C ALA A 25 -8.59 0.95 -13.59
N ALA A 26 -8.22 -0.31 -13.31
CA ALA A 26 -8.45 -0.91 -12.00
C ALA A 26 -7.62 -0.22 -10.92
N LEU A 27 -6.36 0.12 -11.22
CA LEU A 27 -5.51 0.89 -10.31
C LEU A 27 -6.08 2.30 -10.09
N SER A 28 -6.51 2.99 -11.15
CA SER A 28 -7.17 4.29 -11.06
C SER A 28 -8.44 4.24 -10.21
N ASN A 29 -9.27 3.20 -10.37
CA ASN A 29 -10.49 3.06 -9.58
C ASN A 29 -10.18 2.89 -8.08
N ALA A 30 -9.15 2.11 -7.74
CA ALA A 30 -8.69 1.97 -6.36
C ALA A 30 -8.13 3.28 -5.78
N LEU A 31 -7.39 4.04 -6.59
CA LEU A 31 -6.90 5.38 -6.20
C LEU A 31 -8.04 6.37 -5.98
N THR A 32 -9.07 6.36 -6.84
CA THR A 32 -10.28 7.17 -6.65
C THR A 32 -11.04 6.77 -5.39
N ALA A 33 -11.05 5.48 -5.04
CA ALA A 33 -11.60 5.00 -3.77
C ALA A 33 -10.71 5.34 -2.56
N GLY A 34 -9.43 5.69 -2.78
CA GLY A 34 -8.45 6.00 -1.74
C GLY A 34 -7.91 4.79 -0.99
N VAL A 35 -8.21 3.58 -1.46
CA VAL A 35 -7.90 2.32 -0.77
C VAL A 35 -7.68 1.19 -1.78
N PHE A 36 -6.72 0.32 -1.50
CA PHE A 36 -6.46 -0.89 -2.27
C PHE A 36 -7.32 -2.07 -1.78
N PRO A 37 -7.78 -2.93 -2.70
CA PRO A 37 -8.33 -4.23 -2.34
C PRO A 37 -7.35 -5.04 -1.47
N SER A 38 -7.85 -5.70 -0.43
CA SER A 38 -7.01 -6.49 0.49
C SER A 38 -6.22 -7.60 -0.22
N ARG A 39 -6.75 -8.14 -1.33
CA ARG A 39 -6.05 -9.12 -2.18
C ARG A 39 -4.75 -8.59 -2.81
N TRP A 40 -4.56 -7.28 -2.87
CA TRP A 40 -3.34 -6.65 -3.41
C TRP A 40 -2.24 -6.53 -2.35
N PHE A 41 -2.57 -6.64 -1.05
CA PHE A 41 -1.66 -6.39 0.06
C PHE A 41 -0.35 -7.16 -0.06
N SER A 42 -0.39 -8.47 -0.26
CA SER A 42 0.83 -9.29 -0.33
C SER A 42 1.78 -8.87 -1.45
N VAL A 43 1.23 -8.48 -2.61
CA VAL A 43 2.04 -8.05 -3.76
C VAL A 43 2.61 -6.66 -3.53
N VAL A 44 1.76 -5.71 -3.10
CA VAL A 44 2.20 -4.33 -2.87
C VAL A 44 3.21 -4.27 -1.73
N LYS A 45 2.98 -4.99 -0.64
CA LYS A 45 3.92 -5.09 0.48
C LYS A 45 5.28 -5.60 0.02
N ARG A 46 5.31 -6.68 -0.79
CA ARG A 46 6.56 -7.22 -1.34
C ARG A 46 7.31 -6.18 -2.18
N GLU A 47 6.62 -5.44 -3.04
CA GLU A 47 7.25 -4.43 -3.88
C GLU A 47 7.70 -3.19 -3.08
N CYS A 48 6.98 -2.83 -2.01
CA CYS A 48 7.40 -1.81 -1.06
C CYS A 48 8.65 -2.25 -0.28
N GLU A 49 8.70 -3.48 0.24
CA GLU A 49 9.84 -4.05 0.97
C GLU A 49 11.11 -4.09 0.11
N LYS A 50 10.99 -4.45 -1.17
CA LYS A 50 12.12 -4.43 -2.12
C LYS A 50 12.77 -3.06 -2.31
N ARG A 51 12.05 -1.98 -2.00
CA ARG A 51 12.46 -0.60 -2.28
C ARG A 51 12.56 0.26 -1.03
N ASP A 52 12.47 -0.36 0.14
CA ASP A 52 12.47 0.32 1.43
C ASP A 52 11.38 1.41 1.53
N ILE A 53 10.22 1.15 0.92
CA ILE A 53 9.07 2.08 0.94
C ILE A 53 8.14 1.69 2.10
N PRO A 54 7.72 2.65 2.94
CA PRO A 54 6.72 2.37 3.97
C PRO A 54 5.38 1.96 3.34
N CYS A 55 4.88 0.78 3.72
CA CYS A 55 3.62 0.22 3.26
C CYS A 55 2.60 0.17 4.41
N PRO A 56 1.85 1.26 4.67
CA PRO A 56 0.83 1.28 5.72
C PRO A 56 -0.33 0.33 5.38
N ASP A 57 -0.72 -0.51 6.35
CA ASP A 57 -1.87 -1.41 6.25
C ASP A 57 -3.20 -0.66 6.06
N ALA A 58 -3.28 0.58 6.55
CA ALA A 58 -4.40 1.48 6.35
C ALA A 58 -4.72 1.71 4.86
N ALA A 59 -3.73 1.59 3.97
CA ALA A 59 -3.95 1.68 2.52
C ALA A 59 -4.79 0.54 1.95
N PHE A 60 -5.00 -0.55 2.70
CA PHE A 60 -5.71 -1.76 2.28
C PHE A 60 -6.99 -2.02 3.09
N SER A 61 -7.32 -1.11 4.02
CA SER A 61 -8.49 -1.18 4.86
C SER A 61 -9.55 -0.18 4.40
N PHE A 62 -10.72 -0.69 4.02
CA PHE A 62 -11.91 0.16 3.75
C PHE A 62 -12.49 0.75 5.03
N ILE A 63 -12.16 0.17 6.18
CA ILE A 63 -12.53 0.69 7.48
C ILE A 63 -11.52 1.78 7.80
N LYS A 64 -11.96 3.04 7.77
CA LYS A 64 -11.15 4.17 8.26
C LYS A 64 -10.91 3.92 9.76
N PRO A 65 -9.68 3.66 10.21
CA PRO A 65 -9.43 3.69 11.64
C PRO A 65 -9.77 5.12 12.10
N ALA A 66 -10.68 5.25 13.06
CA ALA A 66 -10.90 6.52 13.74
C ALA A 66 -9.55 6.99 14.27
N THR A 67 -9.00 8.03 13.65
CA THR A 67 -7.73 8.71 13.95
C THR A 67 -6.92 8.09 15.08
N LYS A 68 -6.02 7.16 14.75
CA LYS A 68 -4.80 6.95 15.55
C LYS A 68 -3.64 6.70 14.60
N ALA A 69 -2.66 7.60 14.69
CA ALA A 69 -1.36 7.47 14.07
C ALA A 69 -0.80 6.05 14.26
N ALA A 70 -0.21 5.52 13.20
CA ALA A 70 0.36 4.18 13.13
C ALA A 70 1.25 3.85 14.35
N PRO A 71 1.10 2.66 14.98
CA PRO A 71 2.10 2.15 15.89
C PRO A 71 3.33 1.72 15.07
N LYS A 72 4.46 2.38 15.33
CA LYS A 72 5.79 1.87 14.95
C LYS A 72 6.07 0.63 15.81
N ASN A 73 6.15 -0.57 15.23
CA ASN A 73 6.71 -1.75 15.91
C ASN A 73 7.16 -2.77 14.85
N THR A 74 8.32 -3.44 14.85
CA THR A 74 9.53 -3.45 15.68
C THR A 74 10.50 -4.47 15.07
N LYS A 75 11.81 -4.30 15.24
CA LYS A 75 12.72 -5.43 15.49
C LYS A 75 13.70 -5.07 16.60
N GLU A 76 13.28 -5.40 17.81
CA GLU A 76 14.13 -5.77 18.94
C GLU A 76 14.63 -7.20 18.65
N ALA A 77 15.94 -7.42 18.75
CA ALA A 77 16.53 -8.75 18.82
C ALA A 77 17.77 -8.69 19.72
N THR A 78 17.54 -9.03 21.00
CA THR A 78 18.51 -9.49 22.02
C THR A 78 18.80 -10.97 21.74
N PRO A 79 20.01 -11.53 22.00
CA PRO A 79 20.65 -11.67 23.31
C PRO A 79 21.97 -10.91 23.50
#